data_AF-A0A372IQ99-F1
#
_entry.id   AF-A0A372IQ99-F1
#
_cell.length_a   1.000
_cell.length_b   1.000
_cell.length_c   1.000
_cell.angle_alpha   90.00
_cell.angle_beta   90.00
_cell.angle_gamma   90.00
#
_symmetry.space_group_name_H-M   'P 1'
#
loop_
_entity.id
_entity.type
_entity.pdbx_description
1 polymer ?
#
loop_
_entity_poly.entity_id
_entity_poly.type
_entity_poly.pdbx_seq_one_letter_code
_entity_poly.pdbx_strand_id
1 'polypeptide(L)'
;MKKLACLIIFLECILLMPLASAQARDAVVGVNLLNHPEQLTPQEQDTILDNMKNAGVRVIRAGIINNDQYLDFIQRVYAHGIKIALLRIEGPDINMPSIEVQELPENWRTRLEATRDLGTIWLESNESVLLRIPSVIVPKTMNYLFNPSHKQASEFRILETITYG
;
A
#
# COMPACT_ATOMS: atom_id res chain seq x y z
N MET A 1 -21.04 20.67 52.85
CA MET A 1 -20.65 19.55 51.96
C MET A 1 -21.57 19.52 50.76
N LYS A 2 -21.01 19.65 49.55
CA LYS A 2 -21.60 19.58 48.19
C LYS A 2 -21.03 20.72 47.34
N LYS A 3 -20.03 20.41 46.50
CA LYS A 3 -19.76 21.01 45.17
C LYS A 3 -18.51 20.39 44.49
N LEU A 4 -18.30 19.07 44.67
CA LEU A 4 -17.25 18.32 43.95
C LEU A 4 -17.75 17.73 42.61
N ALA A 5 -19.03 17.88 42.29
CA ALA A 5 -19.62 17.27 41.08
C ALA A 5 -19.28 18.01 39.76
N CYS A 6 -19.00 19.32 39.81
CA CYS A 6 -18.80 20.10 38.57
C CYS A 6 -17.42 19.86 37.92
N LEU A 7 -16.39 19.57 38.73
CA LEU A 7 -15.03 19.32 38.24
C LEU A 7 -14.86 17.91 37.65
N ILE A 8 -15.62 16.94 38.16
CA ILE A 8 -15.58 15.55 37.67
C ILE A 8 -16.24 15.43 36.29
N ILE A 9 -17.36 16.13 36.05
CA ILE A 9 -18.04 16.11 34.75
C ILE A 9 -17.16 16.70 33.64
N PHE A 10 -16.40 17.77 33.93
CA PHE A 10 -15.49 18.36 32.94
C PHE A 10 -14.32 17.44 32.57
N LEU A 11 -13.85 16.59 33.50
CA LEU A 11 -12.75 15.66 33.26
C LEU A 11 -13.19 14.46 32.40
N GLU A 12 -14.41 13.95 32.61
CA GLU A 12 -14.96 12.87 31.79
C GLU A 12 -15.28 13.31 30.35
N CYS A 13 -15.77 14.55 30.14
CA CYS A 13 -16.04 15.05 28.79
C CYS A 13 -14.78 15.26 27.94
N ILE A 14 -13.62 15.52 28.54
CA ILE A 14 -12.35 15.65 27.79
C ILE A 14 -11.80 14.27 27.40
N LEU A 15 -12.08 13.22 28.18
CA LEU A 15 -11.67 11.83 27.87
C LEU A 15 -12.61 11.11 26.87
N LEU A 16 -13.80 11.67 26.60
CA LEU A 16 -14.76 11.17 25.60
C LEU A 16 -14.72 11.93 24.26
N MET A 17 -13.83 12.92 24.11
CA MET A 17 -13.51 13.41 22.77
C MET A 17 -12.77 12.29 22.04
N PRO A 18 -13.20 11.86 20.84
CA PRO A 18 -12.35 11.02 20.02
C PRO A 18 -11.10 11.84 19.70
N LEU A 19 -9.96 11.47 20.28
CA LEU A 19 -8.63 11.71 19.72
C LEU A 19 -8.53 10.94 18.39
N ALA A 20 -9.33 11.32 17.40
CA ALA A 20 -9.32 10.71 16.07
C ALA A 20 -10.15 11.54 15.08
N SER A 21 -9.88 12.84 14.97
CA SER A 21 -10.25 13.60 13.76
C SER A 21 -9.08 14.32 13.11
N ALA A 22 -7.86 14.11 13.62
CA ALA A 22 -6.66 14.37 12.87
C ALA A 22 -6.26 13.07 12.16
N GLN A 23 -5.96 13.17 10.86
CA GLN A 23 -5.31 12.11 10.06
C GLN A 23 -6.19 11.06 9.37
N ALA A 24 -7.31 11.47 8.77
CA ALA A 24 -7.85 10.77 7.60
C ALA A 24 -7.65 11.54 6.28
N ARG A 25 -7.37 12.86 6.34
CA ARG A 25 -7.20 13.71 5.15
C ARG A 25 -5.79 13.66 4.55
N ASP A 26 -4.81 13.17 5.31
CA ASP A 26 -3.41 13.06 4.88
C ASP A 26 -3.01 11.65 4.45
N ALA A 27 -3.97 10.72 4.38
CA ALA A 27 -3.70 9.40 3.82
C ALA A 27 -3.31 9.56 2.33
N VAL A 28 -2.03 9.35 2.04
CA VAL A 28 -1.54 9.29 0.67
C VAL A 28 -1.97 7.94 0.10
N VAL A 29 -3.02 7.95 -0.72
CA VAL A 29 -3.39 6.79 -1.54
C VAL A 29 -2.22 6.50 -2.48
N GLY A 30 -1.64 5.32 -2.32
CA GLY A 30 -0.50 4.93 -3.12
C GLY A 30 -0.47 3.43 -3.40
N VAL A 31 0.11 3.06 -4.53
CA VAL A 31 0.22 1.69 -5.01
C VAL A 31 1.68 1.25 -4.99
N ASN A 32 1.94 -0.05 -4.85
CA ASN A 32 3.28 -0.60 -4.99
C ASN A 32 3.48 -1.12 -6.42
N LEU A 33 4.57 -0.74 -7.08
CA LEU A 33 5.02 -1.23 -8.37
C LEU A 33 6.05 -2.33 -8.15
N LEU A 34 5.69 -3.54 -8.55
CA LEU A 34 6.55 -4.72 -8.40
C LEU A 34 6.75 -5.47 -9.72
N ASN A 35 6.47 -4.82 -10.86
CA ASN A 35 6.16 -5.55 -12.08
C ASN A 35 6.79 -5.05 -13.39
N HIS A 36 7.87 -4.29 -13.33
CA HIS A 36 8.55 -3.80 -14.54
C HIS A 36 7.62 -3.11 -15.57
N PRO A 37 6.75 -2.15 -15.18
CA PRO A 37 5.84 -1.48 -16.12
C PRO A 37 6.56 -0.78 -17.27
N GLU A 38 7.85 -0.52 -17.14
CA GLU A 38 8.71 0.00 -18.19
C GLU A 38 8.80 -0.88 -19.44
N GLN A 39 8.45 -2.17 -19.33
CA GLN A 39 8.47 -3.12 -20.46
C GLN A 39 7.19 -3.08 -21.30
N LEU A 40 6.13 -2.43 -20.81
CA LEU A 40 4.87 -2.26 -21.54
C LEU A 40 5.02 -1.20 -22.65
N THR A 41 4.12 -1.21 -23.62
CA THR A 41 4.12 -0.14 -24.62
C THR A 41 3.79 1.21 -23.97
N PRO A 42 4.27 2.33 -24.53
CA PRO A 42 3.94 3.67 -24.04
C PRO A 42 2.44 3.92 -23.82
N GLN A 43 1.61 3.46 -24.76
CA GLN A 43 0.15 3.63 -24.69
C GLN A 43 -0.47 2.87 -23.52
N GLU A 44 0.01 1.65 -23.24
CA GLU A 44 -0.44 0.85 -22.10
C GLU A 44 0.00 1.48 -20.78
N GLN A 45 1.24 1.99 -20.71
CA GLN A 45 1.74 2.72 -19.55
C GLN A 45 0.86 3.94 -19.25
N ASP A 46 0.58 4.77 -20.27
CA ASP A 46 -0.26 5.98 -20.11
C ASP A 46 -1.68 5.63 -19.67
N THR A 47 -2.27 4.57 -20.24
CA THR A 47 -3.61 4.09 -19.85
C THR A 47 -3.67 3.66 -18.37
N ILE A 48 -2.63 2.98 -17.88
CA ILE A 48 -2.54 2.57 -16.47
C ILE A 48 -2.41 3.80 -15.56
N LEU A 49 -1.59 4.78 -15.94
CA LEU A 49 -1.39 6.00 -15.16
C LEU A 49 -2.65 6.86 -15.10
N ASP A 50 -3.41 6.98 -16.19
CA ASP A 50 -4.71 7.64 -16.21
C ASP A 50 -5.70 6.96 -15.25
N ASN A 51 -5.75 5.62 -15.26
CA ASN A 51 -6.59 4.86 -14.33
C ASN A 51 -6.18 5.08 -12.86
N MET A 52 -4.88 5.10 -12.57
CA MET A 52 -4.36 5.38 -11.22
C MET A 52 -4.75 6.79 -10.76
N LYS A 53 -4.59 7.78 -11.64
CA LYS A 53 -4.99 9.16 -11.37
C LYS A 53 -6.48 9.29 -11.10
N ASN A 54 -7.32 8.68 -11.93
CA ASN A 54 -8.77 8.66 -11.76
C ASN A 54 -9.21 7.97 -10.46
N ALA A 55 -8.42 7.00 -9.98
CA ALA A 55 -8.61 6.35 -8.69
C ALA A 55 -8.06 7.15 -7.49
N GLY A 56 -7.50 8.34 -7.71
CA GLY A 56 -6.96 9.21 -6.66
C GLY A 56 -5.58 8.79 -6.13
N VAL A 57 -4.86 7.93 -6.84
CA VAL A 57 -3.48 7.55 -6.49
C VAL A 57 -2.57 8.77 -6.65
N ARG A 58 -1.83 9.11 -5.59
CA ARG A 58 -0.93 10.28 -5.56
C ARG A 58 0.55 9.91 -5.51
N VAL A 59 0.85 8.72 -4.99
CA VAL A 59 2.23 8.22 -4.85
C VAL A 59 2.30 6.78 -5.31
N ILE A 60 3.31 6.49 -6.11
CA ILE A 60 3.71 5.13 -6.42
C ILE A 60 4.94 4.77 -5.59
N ARG A 61 4.90 3.61 -4.94
CA ARG A 61 6.03 2.99 -4.24
C ARG A 61 6.64 1.94 -5.15
N ALA A 62 7.96 1.84 -5.25
CA ALA A 62 8.60 0.85 -6.11
C ALA A 62 9.94 0.39 -5.53
N GLY A 63 10.41 -0.79 -5.96
CA GLY A 63 11.78 -1.26 -5.71
C GLY A 63 12.80 -0.61 -6.67
N ILE A 64 14.08 -0.58 -6.28
CA ILE A 64 15.15 0.08 -7.05
C ILE A 64 15.50 -0.75 -8.30
N ILE A 65 15.28 -0.20 -9.49
CA ILE A 65 15.71 -0.78 -10.77
C ILE A 65 16.41 0.35 -11.55
N ASN A 66 17.67 0.16 -11.94
CA ASN A 66 18.44 1.20 -12.64
C ASN A 66 18.67 0.81 -14.10
N ASN A 67 17.74 1.19 -14.99
CA ASN A 67 17.84 1.04 -16.44
C ASN A 67 17.09 2.16 -17.19
N ASP A 68 17.41 2.38 -18.46
CA ASP A 68 16.84 3.49 -19.27
C ASP A 68 15.31 3.41 -19.43
N GLN A 69 14.77 2.19 -19.61
CA GLN A 69 13.33 1.99 -19.74
C GLN A 69 12.59 2.42 -18.46
N TYR A 70 13.16 2.10 -17.30
CA TYR A 70 12.61 2.48 -16.00
C TYR A 70 12.65 3.99 -15.80
N LEU A 71 13.71 4.67 -16.27
CA LEU A 71 13.78 6.13 -16.25
C LEU A 71 12.69 6.77 -17.13
N ASP A 72 12.44 6.25 -18.33
CA ASP A 72 11.37 6.72 -19.22
C ASP A 72 9.99 6.54 -18.55
N PHE A 73 9.78 5.40 -17.89
CA PHE A 73 8.56 5.16 -17.12
C PHE A 73 8.40 6.14 -15.96
N ILE A 74 9.48 6.42 -15.19
CA ILE A 74 9.47 7.43 -14.12
C ILE A 74 9.04 8.81 -14.67
N GLN A 75 9.58 9.22 -15.82
CA GLN A 75 9.22 10.50 -16.43
C GLN A 75 7.74 10.57 -16.79
N ARG A 76 7.17 9.48 -17.32
CA ARG A 76 5.73 9.39 -17.60
C ARG A 76 4.90 9.52 -16.33
N VAL A 77 5.27 8.82 -15.27
CA VAL A 77 4.58 8.93 -13.97
C VAL A 77 4.49 10.38 -13.50
N TYR A 78 5.59 11.15 -13.60
CA TYR A 78 5.59 12.57 -13.27
C TYR A 78 4.73 13.42 -14.20
N ALA A 79 4.73 13.14 -15.52
CA ALA A 79 3.88 13.85 -16.48
C ALA A 79 2.38 13.68 -16.16
N HIS A 80 2.00 12.57 -15.54
CA HIS A 80 0.64 12.31 -15.07
C HIS A 80 0.30 12.98 -13.73
N GLY A 81 1.25 13.71 -13.13
CA GLY A 81 1.08 14.37 -11.83
C GLY A 81 1.15 13.42 -10.64
N ILE A 82 1.63 12.19 -10.86
CA ILE A 82 1.81 11.17 -9.82
C ILE A 82 3.28 11.21 -9.41
N LYS A 83 3.56 11.12 -8.10
CA LYS A 83 4.94 11.10 -7.59
C LYS A 83 5.42 9.68 -7.39
N ILE A 84 6.73 9.44 -7.53
CA ILE A 84 7.35 8.18 -7.11
C ILE A 84 8.13 8.41 -5.83
N ALA A 85 7.84 7.57 -4.84
CA ALA A 85 8.66 7.42 -3.66
C ALA A 85 9.23 5.99 -3.66
N LEU A 86 10.52 5.86 -3.93
CA LEU A 86 11.22 4.61 -3.76
C LEU A 86 11.37 4.35 -2.26
N LEU A 87 10.89 3.22 -1.77
CA LEU A 87 11.09 2.81 -0.38
C LEU A 87 11.99 1.61 -0.36
N ARG A 88 13.21 1.78 0.17
CA ARG A 88 14.04 0.64 0.54
C ARG A 88 13.59 0.16 1.90
N ILE A 89 12.91 -0.98 1.96
CA ILE A 89 12.46 -1.59 3.20
C ILE A 89 13.34 -2.81 3.48
N GLU A 90 13.89 -2.88 4.69
CA GLU A 90 14.65 -4.02 5.18
C GLU A 90 13.95 -4.62 6.39
N GLY A 91 14.01 -5.95 6.49
CA GLY A 91 13.48 -6.71 7.61
C GLY A 91 14.18 -8.07 7.70
N PRO A 92 13.92 -8.83 8.76
CA PRO A 92 14.51 -10.15 8.94
C PRO A 92 13.99 -11.13 7.89
N ASP A 93 14.75 -12.22 7.68
CA ASP A 93 14.26 -13.38 6.94
C ASP A 93 13.16 -14.05 7.76
N ILE A 94 11.94 -14.08 7.22
CA ILE A 94 10.74 -14.52 7.92
C ILE A 94 9.92 -15.44 7.03
N ASN A 95 9.08 -16.27 7.68
CA ASN A 95 8.12 -17.07 6.95
C ASN A 95 7.12 -16.15 6.21
N MET A 96 6.94 -16.41 4.93
CA MET A 96 6.15 -15.59 4.04
C MET A 96 5.20 -16.49 3.24
N PRO A 97 3.93 -16.59 3.65
CA PRO A 97 2.93 -17.33 2.89
C PRO A 97 2.76 -16.73 1.49
N SER A 98 2.37 -17.57 0.54
CA SER A 98 2.12 -17.22 -0.85
C SER A 98 0.73 -17.67 -1.24
N ILE A 99 -0.04 -16.79 -1.87
CA ILE A 99 -1.25 -17.17 -2.62
C ILE A 99 -0.84 -17.33 -4.07
N GLU A 100 -1.02 -18.50 -4.64
CA GLU A 100 -0.73 -18.77 -6.03
C GLU A 100 -1.96 -18.52 -6.92
N VAL A 101 -1.74 -18.31 -8.22
CA VAL A 101 -2.83 -17.98 -9.17
C VAL A 101 -3.90 -19.07 -9.19
N GLN A 102 -3.53 -20.34 -9.04
CA GLN A 102 -4.45 -21.47 -8.99
C GLN A 102 -5.36 -21.49 -7.75
N GLU A 103 -5.03 -20.74 -6.71
CA GLU A 103 -5.86 -20.61 -5.49
C GLU A 103 -6.88 -19.48 -5.62
N LEU A 104 -6.77 -18.67 -6.68
CA LEU A 104 -7.68 -17.56 -6.96
C LEU A 104 -8.83 -18.00 -7.87
N PRO A 105 -10.02 -17.37 -7.75
CA PRO A 105 -11.11 -17.57 -8.71
C PRO A 105 -10.65 -17.31 -10.15
N GLU A 106 -11.19 -18.01 -11.13
CA GLU A 106 -10.77 -17.91 -12.54
C GLU A 106 -10.76 -16.46 -13.08
N ASN A 107 -11.74 -15.65 -12.65
CA ASN A 107 -11.90 -14.24 -13.00
C ASN A 107 -11.42 -13.25 -11.91
N TRP A 108 -10.52 -13.67 -11.01
CA TRP A 108 -10.02 -12.85 -9.90
C TRP A 108 -9.52 -11.46 -10.32
N ARG A 109 -8.95 -11.34 -11.53
CA ARG A 109 -8.41 -10.08 -12.05
C ARG A 109 -9.46 -9.00 -12.22
N THR A 110 -10.72 -9.39 -12.44
CA THR A 110 -11.86 -8.49 -12.62
C THR A 110 -12.83 -8.53 -11.44
N ARG A 111 -12.62 -9.43 -10.47
CA ARG A 111 -13.41 -9.58 -9.24
C ARG A 111 -12.73 -8.92 -8.05
N LEU A 112 -12.94 -7.62 -7.96
CA LEU A 112 -12.35 -6.80 -6.89
C LEU A 112 -12.86 -7.21 -5.49
N GLU A 113 -14.10 -7.67 -5.37
CA GLU A 113 -14.64 -8.15 -4.11
C GLU A 113 -13.88 -9.38 -3.60
N ALA A 114 -13.63 -10.37 -4.48
CA ALA A 114 -12.94 -11.60 -4.09
C ALA A 114 -11.50 -11.34 -3.61
N THR A 115 -10.77 -10.46 -4.29
CA THR A 115 -9.40 -10.10 -3.90
C THR A 115 -9.34 -9.26 -2.63
N ARG A 116 -10.34 -8.40 -2.39
CA ARG A 116 -10.48 -7.64 -1.14
C ARG A 116 -10.83 -8.53 0.03
N ASP A 117 -11.74 -9.47 -0.15
CA ASP A 117 -12.15 -10.41 0.90
C ASP A 117 -10.95 -11.26 1.34
N LEU A 118 -10.17 -11.77 0.38
CA LEU A 118 -8.92 -12.51 0.68
C LEU A 118 -7.92 -11.64 1.47
N GLY A 119 -7.69 -10.39 1.04
CA GLY A 119 -6.81 -9.47 1.76
C GLY A 119 -7.32 -9.11 3.15
N THR A 120 -8.64 -8.98 3.31
CA THR A 120 -9.29 -8.67 4.60
C THR A 120 -9.13 -9.84 5.55
N ILE A 121 -9.46 -11.07 5.11
CA ILE A 121 -9.31 -12.29 5.89
C ILE A 121 -7.85 -12.45 6.37
N TRP A 122 -6.88 -12.21 5.49
CA TRP A 122 -5.46 -12.28 5.85
C TRP A 122 -5.03 -11.19 6.86
N LEU A 123 -5.49 -9.94 6.68
CA LEU A 123 -5.20 -8.86 7.63
C LEU A 123 -5.82 -9.14 9.01
N GLU A 124 -7.04 -9.66 9.04
CA GLU A 124 -7.78 -10.01 10.25
C GLU A 124 -7.19 -11.21 10.97
N SER A 125 -6.70 -12.22 10.24
CA SER A 125 -6.05 -13.39 10.85
C SER A 125 -4.77 -13.01 11.57
N ASN A 126 -4.07 -11.98 11.08
CA ASN A 126 -2.83 -11.45 11.65
C ASN A 126 -1.77 -12.55 11.90
N GLU A 127 -1.72 -13.54 11.01
CA GLU A 127 -0.83 -14.71 11.12
C GLU A 127 0.57 -14.46 10.56
N SER A 128 0.71 -13.49 9.65
CA SER A 128 1.99 -13.10 9.05
C SER A 128 2.08 -11.60 8.84
N VAL A 129 3.31 -11.06 8.88
CA VAL A 129 3.58 -9.64 8.56
C VAL A 129 3.68 -9.40 7.06
N LEU A 130 4.06 -10.43 6.28
CA LEU A 130 4.10 -10.38 4.82
C LEU A 130 3.19 -11.45 4.22
N LEU A 131 2.59 -11.12 3.09
CA LEU A 131 1.90 -12.09 2.22
C LEU A 131 2.34 -11.86 0.78
N ARG A 132 2.83 -12.91 0.13
CA ARG A 132 3.14 -12.90 -1.29
C ARG A 132 1.86 -13.21 -2.08
N ILE A 133 1.52 -12.41 -3.07
CA ILE A 133 0.30 -12.55 -3.87
C ILE A 133 0.59 -12.42 -5.36
N PRO A 134 -0.25 -12.93 -6.27
CA PRO A 134 -0.03 -12.76 -7.69
C PRO A 134 -0.26 -11.31 -8.11
N SER A 135 0.52 -10.86 -9.07
CA SER A 135 0.29 -9.56 -9.70
C SER A 135 -0.90 -9.62 -10.65
N VAL A 136 -1.86 -8.71 -10.43
CA VAL A 136 -3.04 -8.55 -11.30
C VAL A 136 -2.68 -7.90 -12.64
N ILE A 137 -1.67 -7.03 -12.62
CA ILE A 137 -1.26 -6.20 -13.77
C ILE A 137 -0.25 -6.94 -14.65
N VAL A 138 0.66 -7.73 -14.05
CA VAL A 138 1.76 -8.33 -14.81
C VAL A 138 1.82 -9.85 -14.60
N PRO A 139 1.69 -10.63 -15.68
CA PRO A 139 1.70 -12.09 -15.59
C PRO A 139 2.98 -12.64 -14.94
N LYS A 140 2.84 -13.73 -14.18
CA LYS A 140 3.95 -14.52 -13.59
C LYS A 140 4.88 -13.74 -12.64
N THR A 141 4.42 -12.60 -12.12
CA THR A 141 5.10 -11.82 -11.08
C THR A 141 4.26 -11.80 -9.80
N MET A 142 4.90 -11.51 -8.68
CA MET A 142 4.26 -11.54 -7.36
C MET A 142 4.45 -10.21 -6.65
N ASN A 143 3.39 -9.75 -6.01
CA ASN A 143 3.43 -8.62 -5.09
C ASN A 143 3.62 -9.10 -3.65
N TYR A 144 3.94 -8.16 -2.77
CA TYR A 144 3.93 -8.38 -1.31
C TYR A 144 2.95 -7.41 -0.66
N LEU A 145 2.06 -7.94 0.18
CA LEU A 145 1.29 -7.17 1.15
C LEU A 145 2.04 -7.13 2.47
N PHE A 146 1.94 -6.02 3.18
CA PHE A 146 2.54 -5.81 4.49
C PHE A 146 1.43 -5.53 5.50
N ASN A 147 1.43 -6.25 6.62
CA ASN A 147 0.47 -6.06 7.71
C ASN A 147 1.12 -5.21 8.82
N PRO A 148 0.80 -3.90 8.92
CA PRO A 148 1.39 -3.02 9.94
C PRO A 148 0.92 -3.33 11.36
N SER A 149 -0.19 -4.07 11.52
CA SER A 149 -0.74 -4.46 12.82
C SER A 149 -0.08 -5.73 13.37
N HIS A 150 0.71 -6.44 12.57
CA HIS A 150 1.41 -7.63 13.01
C HIS A 150 2.55 -7.28 13.97
N LYS A 151 2.76 -8.09 15.02
CA LYS A 151 3.81 -7.85 16.03
C LYS A 151 5.23 -7.72 15.45
N GLN A 152 5.51 -8.40 14.34
CA GLN A 152 6.80 -8.33 13.66
C GLN A 152 6.93 -7.14 12.72
N ALA A 153 5.89 -6.33 12.52
CA ALA A 153 5.95 -5.14 11.66
C ALA A 153 7.03 -4.16 12.12
N SER A 154 7.28 -4.06 13.44
CA SER A 154 8.34 -3.22 14.01
C SER A 154 9.77 -3.70 13.69
N GLU A 155 9.92 -4.92 13.20
CA GLU A 155 11.22 -5.47 12.76
C GLU A 155 11.60 -4.97 11.37
N PHE A 156 10.65 -4.39 10.63
CA PHE A 156 10.87 -3.79 9.32
C PHE A 156 11.17 -2.30 9.46
N ARG A 157 12.12 -1.81 8.64
CA ARG A 157 12.52 -0.40 8.62
C ARG A 157 12.59 0.11 7.21
N ILE A 158 12.09 1.33 7.02
CA ILE A 158 12.39 2.10 5.82
C ILE A 158 13.82 2.60 5.98
N LEU A 159 14.73 2.05 5.17
CA LEU A 159 16.12 2.46 5.12
C LEU A 159 16.31 3.74 4.31
N GLU A 160 15.50 3.91 3.27
CA GLU A 160 15.62 5.05 2.36
C GLU A 160 14.28 5.39 1.74
N THR A 161 14.01 6.68 1.60
CA THR A 161 12.94 7.21 0.76
C THR A 161 13.57 8.06 -0.33
N ILE A 162 13.55 7.59 -1.57
CA ILE A 162 14.03 8.36 -2.71
C ILE A 162 12.81 8.94 -3.42
N THR A 163 12.66 10.25 -3.35
CA THR A 163 11.69 10.97 -4.18
C THR A 163 12.43 11.47 -5.41
N TYR A 164 11.99 11.04 -6.59
CA TYR A 164 12.45 11.68 -7.82
C TYR A 164 11.68 13.02 -7.98
N GLY A 165 12.33 14.03 -8.54
CA GLY A 165 11.79 15.39 -8.69
C GLY A 165 11.86 15.84 -10.12
#